data_AF-A0A0F9PQ94-F1
#
_entry.id   AF-A0A0F9PQ94-F1
#
_cell.length_a   1.000
_cell.length_b   1.000
_cell.length_c   1.000
_cell.angle_alpha   90.00
_cell.angle_beta   90.00
_cell.angle_gamma   90.00
#
_symmetry.space_group_name_H-M   'P 1'
#
loop_
_entity.id
_entity.type
_entity.pdbx_description
1 polymer ?
#
loop_
_entity_poly.entity_id
_entity_poly.type
_entity_poly.pdbx_seq_one_letter_code
_entity_poly.pdbx_strand_id
1 'polypeptide(L)'
;MENVPVVPVNIDLMKDFSLKKENVKEIIDLALKNFDLKEGEDLFAIYFKSMINPNELTTFTKEIEKALPNSVANKNLILIILGFDGAKMLGITIKRETSIKNNLFCLDELELEAGDWIDIGAPFKDGEAFPVTVKSLVFNKEKKN
;
A
#
# COMPACT_ATOMS: atom_id res chain seq x y z
N MET A 1 3.88 -13.75 -6.38
CA MET A 1 3.94 -12.46 -7.11
C MET A 1 5.38 -12.04 -7.12
N GLU A 2 5.90 -11.57 -8.26
CA GLU A 2 7.32 -11.22 -8.40
C GLU A 2 7.45 -9.81 -8.96
N ASN A 3 8.50 -9.11 -8.55
CA ASN A 3 8.87 -7.77 -9.00
C ASN A 3 7.71 -6.76 -8.90
N VAL A 4 6.97 -6.77 -7.79
CA VAL A 4 5.90 -5.79 -7.57
C VAL A 4 6.53 -4.48 -7.09
N PRO A 5 6.39 -3.36 -7.81
CA PRO A 5 6.92 -2.07 -7.37
C PRO A 5 6.21 -1.60 -6.10
N VAL A 6 6.99 -1.07 -5.16
CA VAL A 6 6.48 -0.42 -3.96
C VAL A 6 6.25 1.05 -4.26
N VAL A 7 5.06 1.54 -3.92
CA VAL A 7 4.63 2.93 -4.07
C VAL A 7 4.39 3.52 -2.68
N PRO A 8 5.41 4.17 -2.08
CA PRO A 8 5.23 4.86 -0.80
C PRO A 8 4.27 6.04 -0.93
N VAL A 9 3.25 6.08 -0.07
CA VAL A 9 2.34 7.22 0.02
C VAL A 9 2.86 8.15 1.10
N ASN A 10 3.33 9.32 0.70
CA ASN A 10 3.95 10.28 1.62
C ASN A 10 2.91 11.08 2.41
N ILE A 11 2.35 10.45 3.43
CA ILE A 11 1.40 11.03 4.37
C ILE A 11 1.68 10.49 5.78
N ASP A 12 1.83 11.36 6.78
CA ASP A 12 1.82 10.96 8.19
C ASP A 12 0.35 10.72 8.58
N LEU A 13 -0.10 9.47 8.51
CA LEU A 13 -1.48 9.09 8.78
C LEU A 13 -1.95 9.44 10.20
N MET A 14 -1.04 9.59 11.15
CA MET A 14 -1.38 9.93 12.52
C MET A 14 -1.65 11.42 12.70
N LYS A 15 -0.90 12.27 11.98
CA LYS A 15 -0.97 13.74 12.14
C LYS A 15 -1.75 14.45 11.04
N ASP A 16 -1.57 14.01 9.80
CA ASP A 16 -1.99 14.76 8.63
C ASP A 16 -3.30 14.25 8.03
N PHE A 17 -3.68 12.99 8.31
CA PHE A 17 -4.82 12.37 7.63
C PHE A 17 -6.12 13.15 7.84
N SER A 18 -6.43 13.60 9.06
CA SER A 18 -7.65 14.35 9.36
C SER A 18 -7.78 15.64 8.55
N LEU A 19 -6.65 16.27 8.20
CA LEU A 19 -6.56 17.50 7.40
C LEU A 19 -6.52 17.22 5.89
N LYS A 20 -6.02 16.04 5.49
CA LYS A 20 -5.77 15.68 4.09
C LYS A 20 -6.68 14.57 3.55
N LYS A 21 -7.70 14.15 4.31
CA LYS A 21 -8.58 13.02 3.95
C LYS A 21 -9.18 13.13 2.55
N GLU A 22 -9.59 14.34 2.15
CA GLU A 22 -10.18 14.59 0.83
C GLU A 22 -9.14 14.55 -0.30
N ASN A 23 -7.84 14.60 0.04
CA ASN A 23 -6.72 14.63 -0.90
C ASN A 23 -6.04 13.26 -1.07
N VAL A 24 -6.53 12.20 -0.43
CA VAL A 24 -5.88 10.87 -0.44
C VAL A 24 -5.74 10.36 -1.87
N LYS A 25 -6.77 10.57 -2.70
CA LYS A 25 -6.75 10.19 -4.10
C LYS A 25 -5.63 10.92 -4.85
N GLU A 26 -5.54 12.24 -4.72
CA GLU A 26 -4.53 13.04 -5.39
C GLU A 26 -3.11 12.65 -4.96
N ILE A 27 -2.91 12.33 -3.67
CA ILE A 27 -1.62 11.88 -3.15
C ILE A 27 -1.24 10.52 -3.76
N ILE A 28 -2.19 9.57 -3.84
CA ILE A 28 -1.94 8.26 -4.45
C ILE A 28 -1.72 8.40 -5.96
N ASP A 29 -2.52 9.19 -6.67
CA ASP A 29 -2.36 9.44 -8.11
C ASP A 29 -0.98 10.04 -8.41
N LEU A 30 -0.54 11.02 -7.61
CA LEU A 30 0.78 11.61 -7.74
C LEU A 30 1.89 10.59 -7.46
N ALA A 31 1.72 9.74 -6.44
CA ALA A 31 2.67 8.68 -6.14
C ALA A 31 2.78 7.72 -7.33
N LEU A 32 1.66 7.19 -7.85
CA LEU A 32 1.65 6.30 -9.01
C LEU A 32 2.31 6.93 -10.24
N LYS A 33 2.01 8.20 -10.51
CA LYS A 33 2.62 8.96 -11.60
C LYS A 33 4.15 9.05 -11.49
N ASN A 34 4.69 9.21 -10.27
CA ASN A 34 6.14 9.27 -10.07
C ASN A 34 6.84 7.93 -10.38
N PHE A 35 6.11 6.82 -10.37
CA PHE A 35 6.61 5.49 -10.73
C PHE A 35 6.19 5.06 -12.16
N ASP A 36 5.54 5.94 -12.93
CA ASP A 36 4.98 5.64 -14.26
C ASP A 36 3.99 4.46 -14.24
N LEU A 37 3.18 4.36 -13.19
CA LEU A 37 2.18 3.30 -12.99
C LEU A 37 0.76 3.83 -13.20
N LYS A 38 -0.12 2.96 -13.69
CA LYS A 38 -1.53 3.25 -13.95
C LYS A 38 -2.45 2.41 -13.05
N GLU A 39 -3.26 3.11 -12.27
CA GLU A 39 -4.31 2.52 -11.44
C GLU A 39 -5.30 1.72 -12.30
N GLY A 40 -5.56 0.46 -11.92
CA GLY A 40 -6.46 -0.43 -12.65
C GLY A 40 -5.85 -1.18 -13.85
N GLU A 41 -4.61 -0.87 -14.24
CA GLU A 41 -3.86 -1.58 -15.29
C GLU A 41 -2.64 -2.30 -14.70
N ASP A 42 -1.80 -1.58 -13.95
CA ASP A 42 -0.55 -2.10 -13.41
C ASP A 42 -0.73 -2.70 -12.01
N LEU A 43 0.07 -3.72 -11.69
CA LEU A 43 0.18 -4.28 -10.33
C LEU A 43 1.25 -3.53 -9.54
N PHE A 44 0.88 -3.01 -8.37
CA PHE A 44 1.77 -2.30 -7.46
C PHE A 44 1.36 -2.52 -5.99
N ALA A 45 2.30 -2.28 -5.07
CA ALA A 45 2.05 -2.31 -3.63
C ALA A 45 2.01 -0.88 -3.07
N ILE A 46 0.88 -0.47 -2.51
CA ILE A 46 0.79 0.82 -1.81
C ILE A 46 1.40 0.67 -0.42
N TYR A 47 2.38 1.51 -0.08
CA TYR A 47 3.05 1.45 1.21
C TYR A 47 2.74 2.67 2.09
N PHE A 48 2.27 2.42 3.31
CA PHE A 48 2.06 3.43 4.35
C PHE A 48 3.00 3.19 5.53
N LYS A 49 3.92 4.14 5.75
CA LYS A 49 4.94 4.02 6.80
C LYS A 49 4.41 4.29 8.22
N SER A 50 3.48 5.21 8.36
CA SER A 50 3.01 5.70 9.67
C SER A 50 1.71 5.04 10.10
N MET A 51 1.54 4.81 11.40
CA MET A 51 0.28 4.34 11.98
C MET A 51 -0.89 5.28 11.68
N ILE A 52 -2.07 4.70 11.47
CA ILE A 52 -3.33 5.42 11.34
C ILE A 52 -3.92 5.70 12.73
N ASN A 53 -4.49 6.88 12.93
CA ASN A 53 -5.29 7.15 14.12
C ASN A 53 -6.51 6.19 14.14
N PRO A 54 -6.71 5.39 15.21
CA PRO A 54 -7.82 4.43 15.26
C PRO A 54 -9.20 5.05 15.00
N ASN A 55 -9.41 6.31 15.40
CA ASN A 55 -10.68 7.02 15.18
C ASN A 55 -10.93 7.36 13.70
N GLU A 56 -9.86 7.44 12.91
CA GLU A 56 -9.90 7.77 11.48
C GLU A 56 -9.89 6.52 10.59
N LEU A 57 -9.70 5.33 11.16
CA LEU A 57 -9.52 4.09 10.39
C LEU A 57 -10.66 3.85 9.39
N THR A 58 -11.92 4.01 9.82
CA THR A 58 -13.09 3.83 8.94
C THR A 58 -13.16 4.87 7.83
N THR A 59 -12.73 6.11 8.10
CA THR A 59 -12.64 7.15 7.06
C THR A 59 -11.54 6.80 6.08
N PHE A 60 -10.38 6.39 6.59
CA PHE A 60 -9.23 5.97 5.79
C PHE A 60 -9.57 4.85 4.82
N THR A 61 -10.29 3.80 5.26
CA THR A 61 -10.68 2.70 4.34
C THR A 61 -11.57 3.16 3.19
N LYS A 62 -12.49 4.10 3.43
CA LYS A 62 -13.36 4.67 2.40
C LYS A 62 -12.58 5.55 1.42
N GLU A 63 -11.61 6.31 1.91
CA GLU A 63 -10.75 7.12 1.04
C GLU A 63 -9.81 6.25 0.19
N ILE A 64 -9.33 5.11 0.70
CA ILE A 64 -8.58 4.12 -0.10
C ILE A 64 -9.44 3.56 -1.24
N GLU A 65 -10.70 3.19 -0.96
CA GLU A 65 -11.63 2.71 -2.00
C GLU A 65 -11.86 3.77 -3.09
N LYS A 66 -12.10 5.02 -2.70
CA LYS A 66 -12.26 6.14 -3.65
C LYS A 66 -11.01 6.43 -4.46
N ALA A 67 -9.83 6.19 -3.88
CA ALA A 67 -8.56 6.43 -4.54
C ALA A 67 -8.20 5.36 -5.60
N LEU A 68 -8.82 4.17 -5.53
CA LEU A 68 -8.53 3.04 -6.44
C LEU A 68 -9.78 2.59 -7.23
N PRO A 69 -10.47 3.51 -7.93
CA PRO A 69 -11.78 3.23 -8.50
C PRO A 69 -11.75 2.14 -9.58
N ASN A 70 -10.71 2.08 -10.42
CA ASN A 70 -10.65 1.09 -11.50
C ASN A 70 -10.30 -0.30 -10.96
N SER A 71 -9.39 -0.39 -9.99
CA SER A 71 -9.01 -1.63 -9.33
C SER A 71 -10.18 -2.22 -8.56
N VAL A 72 -10.99 -1.37 -7.92
CA VAL A 72 -12.24 -1.76 -7.28
C VAL A 72 -13.24 -2.28 -8.30
N ALA A 73 -13.53 -1.50 -9.36
CA ALA A 73 -14.51 -1.86 -10.38
C ALA A 73 -14.15 -3.16 -11.13
N ASN A 74 -12.87 -3.33 -11.47
CA ASN A 74 -12.36 -4.48 -12.21
C ASN A 74 -12.05 -5.68 -11.29
N LYS A 75 -12.20 -5.52 -9.97
CA LYS A 75 -11.81 -6.53 -8.96
C LYS A 75 -10.35 -6.96 -9.07
N ASN A 76 -9.48 -6.03 -9.49
CA ASN A 76 -8.04 -6.25 -9.51
C ASN A 76 -7.53 -6.38 -8.09
N LEU A 77 -6.41 -7.09 -7.92
CA LEU A 77 -5.74 -7.19 -6.64
C LEU A 77 -5.29 -5.81 -6.14
N ILE A 78 -5.74 -5.45 -4.94
CA ILE A 78 -5.27 -4.28 -4.19
C ILE A 78 -4.28 -4.79 -3.14
N LEU A 79 -3.02 -4.40 -3.29
CA LEU A 79 -1.93 -4.78 -2.39
C LEU A 79 -1.54 -3.58 -1.53
N ILE A 80 -1.74 -3.70 -0.22
CA ILE A 80 -1.41 -2.68 0.77
C ILE A 80 -0.34 -3.22 1.71
N ILE A 81 0.67 -2.41 2.00
CA ILE A 81 1.75 -2.74 2.93
C ILE A 81 1.85 -1.64 3.98
N LEU A 82 1.97 -2.05 5.23
CA LEU A 82 2.11 -1.16 6.37
C LEU A 82 3.50 -1.30 6.98
N GLY A 83 4.09 -0.17 7.39
CA GLY A 83 5.33 -0.15 8.16
C GLY A 83 5.14 -0.44 9.66
N PHE A 84 3.94 -0.87 10.06
CA PHE A 84 3.52 -1.08 11.44
C PHE A 84 2.51 -2.22 11.51
N ASP A 85 2.41 -2.91 12.65
CA ASP A 85 1.39 -3.94 12.92
C ASP A 85 -0.02 -3.36 12.77
N GLY A 86 -0.78 -3.89 11.80
CA GLY A 86 -2.10 -3.33 11.50
C GLY A 86 -2.81 -3.93 10.30
N ALA A 87 -2.20 -4.86 9.56
CA ALA A 87 -2.76 -5.44 8.34
C ALA A 87 -4.06 -6.17 8.63
N LYS A 88 -4.14 -6.90 9.75
CA LYS A 88 -5.37 -7.58 10.18
C LYS A 88 -6.50 -6.60 10.46
N MET A 89 -6.24 -5.54 11.23
CA MET A 89 -7.22 -4.53 11.58
C MET A 89 -7.71 -3.77 10.33
N LEU A 90 -6.76 -3.32 9.50
CA LEU A 90 -7.06 -2.62 8.25
C LEU A 90 -7.85 -3.52 7.30
N GLY A 91 -7.41 -4.77 7.09
CA GLY A 91 -8.04 -5.72 6.19
C GLY A 91 -9.48 -6.08 6.60
N ILE A 92 -9.74 -6.30 7.90
CA ILE A 92 -11.10 -6.50 8.42
C ILE A 92 -11.95 -5.26 8.17
N THR A 93 -11.40 -4.07 8.41
CA THR A 93 -12.15 -2.82 8.29
C THR A 93 -12.45 -2.48 6.84
N ILE A 94 -11.51 -2.66 5.91
CA ILE A 94 -11.75 -2.52 4.46
C ILE A 94 -12.87 -3.48 4.04
N LYS A 95 -12.79 -4.76 4.40
CA LYS A 95 -13.81 -5.76 4.06
C LYS A 95 -15.19 -5.44 4.64
N ARG A 96 -15.27 -4.78 5.81
CA ARG A 96 -16.52 -4.41 6.45
C ARG A 96 -17.13 -3.13 5.86
N GLU A 97 -16.30 -2.12 5.61
CA GLU A 97 -16.75 -0.75 5.33
C GLU A 97 -16.79 -0.38 3.84
N THR A 98 -16.19 -1.20 2.97
CA THR A 98 -16.03 -0.90 1.53
C THR A 98 -16.56 -2.03 0.65
N SER A 99 -16.62 -1.84 -0.67
CA SER A 99 -16.92 -2.90 -1.64
C SER A 99 -15.73 -3.83 -1.94
N ILE A 100 -14.52 -3.50 -1.46
CA ILE A 100 -13.31 -4.33 -1.61
C ILE A 100 -13.45 -5.57 -0.73
N LYS A 101 -13.50 -6.76 -1.35
CA LYS A 101 -13.69 -8.04 -0.63
C LYS A 101 -12.53 -9.00 -0.83
N ASN A 102 -12.61 -9.84 -1.86
CA ASN A 102 -11.71 -10.97 -2.06
C ASN A 102 -10.45 -10.60 -2.84
N ASN A 103 -10.34 -9.34 -3.28
CA ASN A 103 -9.25 -8.79 -4.05
C ASN A 103 -8.33 -7.88 -3.20
N LEU A 104 -8.27 -8.09 -1.89
CA LEU A 104 -7.39 -7.37 -0.98
C LEU A 104 -6.30 -8.29 -0.42
N PHE A 105 -5.05 -7.85 -0.50
CA PHE A 105 -3.91 -8.46 0.16
C PHE A 105 -3.19 -7.39 0.98
N CYS A 106 -3.10 -7.60 2.29
CA CYS A 106 -2.50 -6.64 3.21
C CYS A 106 -1.34 -7.31 3.95
N LEU A 107 -0.17 -6.68 3.92
CA LEU A 107 1.00 -7.05 4.72
C LEU A 107 1.32 -5.91 5.70
N ASP A 108 1.96 -6.23 6.80
CA ASP A 108 2.46 -5.29 7.79
C ASP A 108 3.90 -5.60 8.19
N GLU A 109 4.46 -4.72 9.03
CA GLU A 109 5.80 -4.83 9.61
C GLU A 109 6.94 -4.93 8.59
N LEU A 110 6.75 -4.32 7.41
CA LEU A 110 7.82 -4.18 6.40
C LEU A 110 8.36 -2.75 6.39
N GLU A 111 9.68 -2.61 6.45
CA GLU A 111 10.36 -1.34 6.20
C GLU A 111 10.71 -1.25 4.72
N LEU A 112 10.03 -0.34 4.00
CA LEU A 112 10.21 -0.14 2.57
C LEU A 112 10.49 1.33 2.24
N GLU A 113 11.13 1.56 1.11
CA GLU A 113 11.47 2.87 0.56
C GLU A 113 11.03 3.03 -0.90
N ALA A 114 11.14 4.26 -1.41
CA ALA A 114 10.89 4.51 -2.84
C ALA A 114 12.03 3.89 -3.66
N GLY A 115 11.66 3.10 -4.68
CA GLY A 115 12.63 2.32 -5.44
C GLY A 115 12.88 0.91 -4.89
N ASP A 116 11.99 0.43 -4.01
CA ASP A 116 11.90 -0.98 -3.67
C ASP A 116 10.90 -1.72 -4.56
N TRP A 117 11.21 -2.99 -4.80
CA TRP A 117 10.31 -3.99 -5.35
C TRP A 117 10.20 -5.15 -4.37
N ILE A 118 9.08 -5.86 -4.41
CA ILE A 118 8.87 -7.03 -3.59
C ILE A 118 8.51 -8.27 -4.41
N ASP A 119 9.02 -9.40 -3.96
CA ASP A 119 8.45 -10.71 -4.30
C ASP A 119 7.70 -11.23 -3.09
N ILE A 120 6.53 -11.82 -3.35
CA ILE A 120 5.70 -12.49 -2.35
C ILE A 120 5.55 -13.95 -2.81
N GLY A 121 6.18 -14.87 -2.09
CA GLY A 121 6.10 -16.30 -2.37
C GLY A 121 4.81 -16.94 -1.87
N ALA A 122 4.70 -18.26 -2.04
CA ALA A 122 3.57 -19.02 -1.52
C ALA A 122 3.52 -18.98 0.02
N PRO A 123 2.32 -18.95 0.64
CA PRO A 123 2.20 -18.90 2.08
C PRO A 123 2.74 -20.16 2.76
N PHE A 124 3.24 -20.00 3.98
CA PHE A 124 3.45 -21.08 4.92
C PHE A 124 2.15 -21.37 5.70
N LYS A 125 1.97 -22.63 6.15
CA LYS A 125 0.94 -23.09 7.10
C LYS A 125 -0.42 -22.39 6.95
N ASP A 126 -1.24 -22.85 6.03
CA ASP A 126 -2.62 -22.39 5.81
C ASP A 126 -2.82 -20.87 5.61
N GLY A 127 -1.77 -20.14 5.21
CA GLY A 127 -1.88 -18.71 4.92
C GLY A 127 -1.50 -17.77 6.06
N GLU A 128 -0.92 -18.28 7.16
CA GLU A 128 -0.55 -17.46 8.32
C GLU A 128 0.62 -16.51 8.04
N ALA A 129 1.56 -16.89 7.17
CA ALA A 129 2.74 -16.09 6.86
C ALA A 129 3.16 -16.23 5.40
N PHE A 130 3.68 -15.15 4.83
CA PHE A 130 4.19 -15.11 3.45
C PHE A 130 5.70 -14.79 3.46
N PRO A 131 6.53 -15.55 2.73
CA PRO A 131 7.91 -15.14 2.50
C PRO A 131 7.91 -13.92 1.58
N VAL A 132 8.57 -12.85 2.02
CA VAL A 132 8.74 -11.60 1.27
C VAL A 132 10.21 -11.37 1.00
N THR A 133 10.57 -11.08 -0.25
CA THR A 133 11.90 -10.60 -0.63
C THR A 133 11.80 -9.14 -1.03
N VAL A 134 12.61 -8.28 -0.42
CA VAL A 134 12.73 -6.87 -0.81
C VAL A 134 13.94 -6.70 -1.74
N LYS A 135 13.72 -6.05 -2.87
CA LYS A 135 14.74 -5.73 -3.88
C LYS A 135 14.84 -4.21 -3.98
N SER A 136 15.96 -3.67 -3.54
CA SER A 136 16.20 -2.22 -3.55
C SER A 136 17.14 -1.83 -4.68
N LEU A 137 16.83 -0.73 -5.38
CA LEU A 137 17.79 -0.10 -6.27
C LEU A 137 18.85 0.63 -5.45
N VAL A 138 20.11 0.23 -5.60
CA VAL A 138 21.25 0.91 -4.99
C VAL A 138 21.93 1.78 -6.04
N PHE A 139 22.03 3.08 -5.75
CA PHE A 139 22.79 4.02 -6.57
C PHE A 139 24.18 4.20 -5.99
N ASN A 140 25.22 3.76 -6.72
CA ASN A 140 26.59 4.10 -6.39
C ASN A 140 26.81 5.60 -6.63
N LYS A 141 26.76 6.42 -5.58
CA LYS A 141 27.34 7.76 -5.62
C LYS A 141 28.85 7.58 -5.64
N GLU A 142 29.50 7.82 -6.79
CA GLU A 142 30.91 8.20 -6.75
C GLU A 142 31.02 9.44 -5.86
N LYS A 143 31.74 9.32 -4.75
CA LYS A 143 32.19 10.48 -3.98
C LYS A 143 33.04 11.32 -4.92
N LYS A 144 32.54 12.47 -5.34
CA LYS A 144 33.41 13.53 -5.83
C LYS A 144 34.33 13.90 -4.65
N ASN A 145 35.59 13.47 -4.76
CA ASN A 145 36.68 13.89 -3.89
C ASN A 145 36.84 15.41 -3.95
#